data_AF-A0A7G7LKQ1-F1
#
_entry.id   AF-A0A7G7LKQ1-F1
#
_cell.length_a   1.000
_cell.length_b   1.000
_cell.length_c   1.000
_cell.angle_alpha   90.00
_cell.angle_beta   90.00
_cell.angle_gamma   90.00
#
_symmetry.space_group_name_H-M   'P 1'
#
loop_
_entity.id
_entity.type
_entity.pdbx_description
1 polymer ?
#
loop_
_entity_poly.entity_id
_entity_poly.type
_entity_poly.pdbx_seq_one_letter_code
_entity_poly.pdbx_strand_id
1 'polypeptide(L)'
;RFVCSWDEVLKKYLDIELRDWQLEAYGRYMNQNDRQILCIVDYEGNKGKSWLSRHIVARHEGRLLPTSDDARNLVQYAMAEASTGYIIDVPRRGSLKKGFWEGIEQIKGGHLYETRYQYSERWIEEPRIMVITNKMPDFKDLSKDRWQIMKI
;
A
#
# COMPACT_ATOMS: atom_id res chain seq x y z
N ARG A 1 26.81 3.17 -9.15
CA ARG A 1 25.66 2.91 -8.24
C ARG A 1 24.72 4.09 -8.42
N PHE A 2 23.57 3.91 -9.09
CA PHE A 2 22.61 5.01 -9.24
C PHE A 2 22.00 5.27 -7.86
N VAL A 3 22.45 6.33 -7.20
CA VAL A 3 21.80 6.80 -5.97
C VAL A 3 20.52 7.45 -6.44
N CYS A 4 19.38 6.80 -6.22
CA CYS A 4 18.13 7.42 -6.54
C CYS A 4 17.94 8.64 -5.61
N SER A 5 17.51 9.79 -6.14
CA SER A 5 17.44 11.05 -5.40
C SER A 5 16.60 10.97 -4.12
N TRP A 6 15.65 10.04 -4.07
CA TRP A 6 14.82 9.78 -2.89
C TRP A 6 15.58 9.10 -1.74
N ASP A 7 16.65 8.35 -1.99
CA ASP A 7 17.38 7.66 -0.90
C ASP A 7 17.98 8.66 0.08
N GLU A 8 18.57 9.76 -0.40
CA GLU A 8 19.13 10.79 0.47
C GLU A 8 18.06 11.52 1.28
N VAL A 9 16.90 11.79 0.66
CA VAL A 9 15.76 12.42 1.33
C VAL A 9 15.16 11.50 2.40
N LEU A 10 15.19 10.19 2.14
CA LEU A 10 14.57 9.19 2.99
C LEU A 10 15.48 8.62 4.08
N LYS A 11 16.80 8.82 4.01
CA LYS A 11 17.79 8.36 5.01
C LYS A 11 17.37 8.66 6.46
N LYS A 12 16.81 9.84 6.72
CA LYS A 12 16.36 10.24 8.07
C LYS A 12 15.22 9.39 8.65
N TYR A 13 14.58 8.55 7.82
CA TYR A 13 13.52 7.64 8.24
C TYR A 13 14.03 6.22 8.49
N LEU A 14 15.31 5.90 8.27
CA LEU A 14 15.86 4.57 8.55
C LEU A 14 15.89 4.27 10.05
N ASP A 15 16.40 5.21 10.84
CA ASP A 15 16.66 5.05 12.27
C ASP A 15 15.71 5.92 13.10
N ILE A 16 14.41 5.68 12.95
CA ILE A 16 13.38 6.37 13.73
C ILE A 16 12.82 5.46 14.81
N GLU A 17 12.45 6.05 15.94
CA GLU A 17 11.67 5.36 16.96
C GLU A 17 10.20 5.34 16.54
N LEU A 18 9.67 4.15 16.31
CA LEU A 18 8.27 3.94 15.98
C LEU A 18 7.43 3.93 17.26
N ARG A 19 6.27 4.61 17.23
CA ARG A 19 5.25 4.53 18.28
C ARG A 19 4.67 3.11 18.33
N ASP A 20 4.06 2.74 19.45
CA ASP A 20 3.47 1.41 19.66
C ASP A 20 2.55 0.96 18.51
N TRP A 21 1.63 1.84 18.08
CA TRP A 21 0.73 1.53 16.98
C TRP A 21 1.47 1.36 15.64
N GLN A 22 2.58 2.09 15.42
CA GLN A 22 3.39 1.98 14.21
C GLN A 22 4.20 0.70 14.21
N LEU A 23 4.71 0.26 15.37
CA LEU A 23 5.36 -1.04 15.55
C LEU A 23 4.38 -2.17 15.26
N GLU A 24 3.16 -2.08 15.79
CA GLU A 24 2.11 -3.07 15.51
C GLU A 24 1.75 -3.10 14.02
N ALA A 25 1.51 -1.95 13.40
CA ALA A 25 1.23 -1.84 11.96
C ALA A 25 2.36 -2.44 11.12
N TYR A 26 3.60 -2.10 11.45
CA TYR A 26 4.79 -2.59 10.78
C TYR A 26 4.91 -4.11 10.91
N GLY A 27 4.73 -4.64 12.12
CA GLY A 27 4.73 -6.08 12.37
C GLY A 27 3.65 -6.81 11.57
N ARG A 28 2.41 -6.29 11.56
CA ARG A 28 1.31 -6.84 10.75
C ARG A 28 1.64 -6.80 9.25
N TYR A 29 2.21 -5.70 8.76
CA TYR A 29 2.62 -5.55 7.36
C TYR A 29 3.72 -6.55 6.96
N MET A 30 4.76 -6.67 7.78
CA MET A 30 5.90 -7.55 7.51
C MET A 30 5.54 -9.03 7.57
N ASN A 31 4.57 -9.40 8.41
CA ASN A 31 4.12 -10.79 8.60
C ASN A 31 2.79 -11.11 7.89
N GLN A 32 2.42 -10.35 6.86
CA GLN A 32 1.24 -10.67 6.05
C GLN A 32 1.42 -12.02 5.34
N ASN A 33 0.34 -12.80 5.30
CA ASN A 33 0.26 -13.94 4.40
C ASN A 33 -0.06 -13.52 2.96
N ASP A 34 -0.15 -14.52 2.08
CA ASP A 34 -0.51 -14.44 0.66
C ASP A 34 -1.89 -13.81 0.38
N ARG A 35 -2.82 -13.80 1.33
CA ARG A 35 -4.18 -13.24 1.15
C ARG A 35 -4.43 -11.92 1.84
N GLN A 36 -3.69 -11.62 2.91
CA GLN A 36 -3.98 -10.52 3.81
C GLN A 36 -3.53 -9.17 3.27
N ILE A 37 -4.37 -8.17 3.54
CA ILE A 37 -4.16 -6.75 3.28
C ILE A 37 -4.45 -6.01 4.59
N LEU A 38 -3.51 -5.18 5.02
CA LEU A 38 -3.64 -4.37 6.23
C LEU A 38 -4.34 -3.06 5.86
N CYS A 39 -5.48 -2.77 6.48
CA CYS A 39 -6.16 -1.49 6.36
C CYS A 39 -6.11 -0.76 7.71
N ILE A 40 -5.40 0.36 7.73
CA ILE A 40 -5.29 1.27 8.87
C ILE A 40 -6.32 2.39 8.70
N VAL A 41 -7.19 2.55 9.68
CA VAL A 41 -8.23 3.58 9.72
C VAL A 41 -7.90 4.61 10.78
N ASP A 42 -7.63 5.85 10.36
CA ASP A 42 -7.34 7.01 11.24
C ASP A 42 -8.34 8.15 11.00
N TYR A 43 -9.35 8.25 11.86
CA TYR A 43 -10.39 9.26 11.71
C TYR A 43 -9.90 10.70 11.97
N GLU A 44 -8.87 10.88 12.78
CA GLU A 44 -8.44 12.20 13.29
C GLU A 44 -7.29 12.79 12.49
N GLY A 45 -6.34 11.96 12.06
CA GLY A 45 -5.13 12.42 11.40
C GLY A 45 -3.98 12.72 12.36
N ASN A 46 -2.85 13.17 11.80
CA ASN A 46 -1.66 13.60 12.57
C ASN A 46 -1.02 12.54 13.50
N LYS A 47 -1.28 11.24 13.30
CA LYS A 47 -0.74 10.17 14.18
C LYS A 47 0.66 9.68 13.82
N GLY A 48 1.28 10.18 12.74
CA GLY A 48 2.58 9.72 12.25
C GLY A 48 2.52 8.73 11.08
N LYS A 49 1.39 8.64 10.37
CA LYS A 49 1.16 7.71 9.26
C LYS A 49 2.21 7.82 8.16
N SER A 50 2.46 9.03 7.69
CA SER A 50 3.47 9.28 6.68
C SER A 50 4.92 9.11 7.17
N TRP A 51 5.16 8.97 8.49
CA TRP A 51 6.46 8.56 9.01
C TRP A 51 6.67 7.06 8.85
N LEU A 52 5.66 6.26 9.22
CA LEU A 52 5.69 4.81 9.02
C LEU A 52 5.83 4.47 7.53
N SER A 53 5.05 5.10 6.64
CA SER A 53 5.15 4.84 5.20
C SER A 53 6.56 5.14 4.67
N ARG A 54 7.17 6.25 5.10
CA ARG A 54 8.52 6.63 4.67
C ARG A 54 9.60 5.73 5.26
N HIS A 55 9.42 5.23 6.48
CA HIS A 55 10.31 4.25 7.10
C HIS A 55 10.38 2.96 6.28
N ILE A 56 9.21 2.39 5.92
CA ILE A 56 9.14 1.17 5.10
C ILE A 56 9.80 1.38 3.73
N VAL A 57 9.55 2.54 3.09
CA VAL A 57 10.17 2.86 1.79
C VAL A 57 11.68 3.07 1.92
N ALA A 58 12.14 3.76 2.97
CA ALA A 58 13.56 3.98 3.22
C ALA A 58 14.33 2.66 3.40
N ARG A 59 13.67 1.65 3.99
CA ARG A 59 14.22 0.30 4.16
C ARG A 59 14.11 -0.58 2.91
N HIS A 60 13.57 -0.06 1.81
CA HIS A 60 13.28 -0.80 0.59
C HIS A 60 12.34 -2.00 0.81
N GLU A 61 11.50 -1.94 1.84
CA GLU A 61 10.55 -3.01 2.19
C GLU A 61 9.17 -2.80 1.56
N GLY A 62 8.95 -1.65 0.92
CA GLY A 62 7.75 -1.36 0.17
C GLY A 62 7.88 -0.09 -0.67
N ARG A 63 6.87 0.16 -1.50
CA ARG A 63 6.76 1.35 -2.35
C ARG A 63 5.45 2.07 -2.13
N LEU A 64 5.47 3.39 -2.28
CA LEU A 64 4.24 4.17 -2.33
C LEU A 64 3.55 3.94 -3.67
N LEU A 65 2.29 3.55 -3.62
CA LEU A 65 1.45 3.39 -4.80
C LEU A 65 0.42 4.54 -4.80
N PRO A 66 0.30 5.30 -5.89
CA PRO A 66 -0.59 6.46 -5.95
C PRO A 66 -2.04 6.02 -5.84
N THR A 67 -2.86 6.88 -5.27
CA THR A 67 -4.30 6.62 -5.16
C THR A 67 -4.98 6.83 -6.50
N SER A 68 -5.80 5.88 -6.94
CA SER A 68 -6.65 5.98 -8.13
C SER A 68 -7.97 5.28 -7.90
N ASP A 69 -9.06 5.86 -8.39
CA ASP A 69 -10.37 5.21 -8.35
C ASP A 69 -10.51 4.09 -9.40
N ASP A 70 -9.58 4.01 -10.35
CA ASP A 70 -9.57 3.03 -11.44
C ASP A 70 -8.56 1.92 -11.13
N ALA A 71 -9.09 0.69 -11.02
CA ALA A 71 -8.30 -0.52 -10.78
C ALA A 71 -7.15 -0.66 -11.77
N ARG A 72 -7.37 -0.31 -13.05
CA ARG A 72 -6.37 -0.46 -14.11
C ARG A 72 -5.17 0.44 -13.85
N ASN A 73 -5.40 1.69 -13.45
CA ASN A 73 -4.31 2.62 -13.16
C ASN A 73 -3.43 2.13 -12.00
N LEU A 74 -4.05 1.52 -10.97
CA LEU A 74 -3.31 0.95 -9.84
C LEU A 74 -2.43 -0.23 -10.28
N VAL A 75 -3.02 -1.17 -11.03
CA VAL A 75 -2.32 -2.36 -11.53
C VAL A 75 -1.20 -1.97 -12.49
N GLN A 76 -1.43 -1.02 -13.38
CA GLN A 76 -0.43 -0.50 -14.32
C GLN A 76 0.75 0.14 -13.57
N TYR A 77 0.49 0.91 -12.52
CA TYR A 77 1.55 1.46 -11.69
C TYR A 77 2.36 0.36 -11.00
N ALA A 78 1.69 -0.63 -10.40
CA ALA A 78 2.36 -1.78 -9.80
C ALA A 78 3.17 -2.59 -10.82
N MET A 79 2.72 -2.67 -12.07
CA MET A 79 3.43 -3.36 -13.14
C MET A 79 4.73 -2.64 -13.51
N ALA A 80 4.65 -1.32 -13.67
CA ALA A 80 5.79 -0.47 -14.02
C ALA A 80 6.84 -0.46 -12.90
N GLU A 81 6.40 -0.38 -11.64
CA GLU A 81 7.26 -0.27 -10.46
C GLU A 81 7.04 -1.44 -9.49
N ALA A 82 7.23 -2.66 -10.00
CA ALA A 82 7.01 -3.88 -9.25
C ALA A 82 7.82 -3.93 -7.93
N SER A 83 7.15 -4.37 -6.86
CA SER A 83 7.67 -4.41 -5.49
C SER A 83 7.10 -5.59 -4.72
N THR A 84 7.82 -6.07 -3.71
CA THR A 84 7.35 -7.07 -2.73
C THR A 84 6.39 -6.47 -1.69
N GLY A 85 6.17 -5.15 -1.77
CA GLY A 85 5.38 -4.41 -0.81
C GLY A 85 4.86 -3.09 -1.37
N TYR A 86 3.60 -2.77 -1.10
CA TYR A 86 2.94 -1.52 -1.49
C TYR A 86 2.27 -0.85 -0.30
N ILE A 87 2.29 0.48 -0.31
CA ILE A 87 1.68 1.33 0.69
C ILE A 87 0.83 2.36 -0.04
N ILE A 88 -0.43 2.46 0.33
CA ILE A 88 -1.37 3.42 -0.23
C ILE A 88 -1.85 4.34 0.87
N ASP A 89 -1.46 5.61 0.81
CA ASP A 89 -1.92 6.66 1.75
C ASP A 89 -3.07 7.43 1.10
N VAL A 90 -4.30 7.11 1.50
CA VAL A 90 -5.51 7.73 0.94
C VAL A 90 -5.68 9.12 1.53
N PRO A 91 -5.68 10.19 0.71
CA PRO A 91 -5.90 11.53 1.22
C PRO A 91 -7.30 11.65 1.82
N ARG A 92 -7.50 12.57 2.77
CA ARG A 92 -8.79 12.75 3.47
C ARG A 92 -9.99 12.99 2.54
N ARG A 93 -9.76 13.69 1.42
CA ARG A 93 -10.77 13.95 0.36
C ARG A 93 -10.80 12.87 -0.73
N GLY A 94 -9.93 11.87 -0.62
CA GLY A 94 -9.86 10.72 -1.50
C GLY A 94 -11.18 9.95 -1.50
N SER A 95 -11.48 9.41 -2.66
CA SER A 95 -12.62 8.56 -2.91
C SER A 95 -12.18 7.10 -2.70
N LEU A 96 -13.00 6.32 -1.99
CA LEU A 96 -12.79 4.88 -1.74
C LEU A 96 -13.79 4.09 -2.57
N LYS A 97 -13.80 4.34 -3.88
CA LYS A 97 -14.72 3.68 -4.82
C LYS A 97 -14.34 2.21 -5.02
N LYS A 98 -15.29 1.46 -5.59
CA LYS A 98 -15.14 0.03 -5.90
C LYS A 98 -13.85 -0.29 -6.65
N GLY A 99 -13.52 0.47 -7.71
CA GLY A 99 -12.33 0.23 -8.53
C GLY A 99 -11.00 0.37 -7.77
N PHE A 100 -10.93 1.22 -6.74
CA PHE A 100 -9.75 1.31 -5.87
C PHE A 100 -9.48 -0.02 -5.15
N TRP A 101 -10.52 -0.59 -4.56
CA TRP A 101 -10.43 -1.84 -3.81
C TRP A 101 -10.21 -3.05 -4.72
N GLU A 102 -10.90 -3.10 -5.86
CA GLU A 102 -10.71 -4.12 -6.90
C GLU A 102 -9.26 -4.16 -7.37
N GLY A 103 -8.66 -2.99 -7.64
CA GLY A 103 -7.26 -2.89 -8.03
C GLY A 103 -6.31 -3.40 -6.96
N ILE A 104 -6.58 -3.10 -5.69
CA ILE A 104 -5.77 -3.59 -4.57
C ILE A 104 -5.85 -5.12 -4.43
N GLU A 105 -7.05 -5.70 -4.48
CA GLU A 105 -7.21 -7.15 -4.43
C GLU A 105 -6.53 -7.84 -5.62
N GLN A 106 -6.57 -7.22 -6.80
CA GLN A 106 -5.88 -7.72 -7.99
C GLN A 106 -4.36 -7.68 -7.85
N ILE A 107 -3.80 -6.56 -7.37
CA ILE A 107 -2.36 -6.46 -7.08
C ILE A 107 -1.95 -7.52 -6.04
N LYS A 108 -2.78 -7.75 -5.01
CA LYS A 108 -2.50 -8.76 -3.99
C LYS A 108 -2.42 -10.17 -4.59
N GLY A 109 -3.22 -10.46 -5.61
CA GLY A 109 -3.18 -11.74 -6.33
C GLY A 109 -1.97 -11.94 -7.25
N GLY A 110 -1.10 -10.94 -7.40
CA GLY A 110 0.17 -11.08 -8.11
C GLY A 110 0.11 -11.05 -9.64
N HIS A 111 -1.08 -11.05 -10.25
CA HIS A 111 -1.25 -10.88 -11.71
C HIS A 111 -1.39 -9.41 -12.08
N LEU A 112 -0.37 -8.87 -12.73
CA LEU A 112 -0.31 -7.48 -13.17
C LEU A 112 -0.38 -7.41 -14.69
N TYR A 113 -1.07 -6.41 -15.22
CA TYR A 113 -1.23 -6.22 -16.66
C TYR A 113 -1.38 -4.75 -17.04
N GLU A 114 -0.99 -4.45 -18.28
CA GLU A 114 -1.10 -3.14 -18.91
C GLU A 114 -1.82 -3.32 -20.24
N THR A 115 -2.72 -2.40 -20.59
CA THR A 115 -3.56 -2.47 -21.80
C THR A 115 -3.68 -1.15 -22.55
N ARG A 116 -3.04 -0.07 -22.08
CA ARG A 116 -3.22 1.28 -22.61
C ARG A 116 -2.64 1.48 -24.01
N TYR A 117 -1.44 0.96 -24.26
CA TYR A 117 -0.75 1.09 -25.55
C TYR A 117 -0.56 -0.26 -26.23
N GLN A 118 -0.07 -1.24 -25.49
CA GLN A 118 0.10 -2.62 -25.92
C GLN A 118 -0.18 -3.52 -24.72
N TYR A 119 -0.82 -4.65 -24.98
CA TYR A 119 -1.02 -5.65 -23.94
C TYR A 119 0.32 -6.24 -23.49
N SER A 120 0.54 -6.23 -22.18
CA SER A 120 1.65 -6.90 -21.52
C SER A 120 1.20 -7.34 -20.13
N GLU A 121 1.77 -8.43 -19.63
CA GLU A 121 1.46 -8.95 -18.31
C GLU A 121 2.71 -9.43 -17.56
N ARG A 122 2.58 -9.50 -16.24
CA ARG A 122 3.64 -9.88 -15.32
C ARG A 122 3.04 -10.60 -14.12
N TRP A 123 3.66 -11.71 -13.73
CA TRP A 123 3.40 -12.35 -12.45
C TRP A 123 4.45 -11.92 -11.42
N ILE A 124 3.99 -11.61 -10.22
CA ILE A 124 4.81 -11.37 -9.04
C ILE A 124 4.32 -12.25 -7.89
N GLU A 125 5.17 -12.52 -6.90
CA GLU A 125 4.72 -13.07 -5.62
C GLU A 125 3.71 -12.12 -4.96
N GLU A 126 2.79 -12.66 -4.17
CA GLU A 126 1.73 -11.91 -3.50
C GLU A 126 2.32 -10.81 -2.61
N PRO A 127 2.23 -9.53 -3.02
CA PRO A 127 2.93 -8.47 -2.33
C PRO A 127 2.30 -8.17 -0.97
N ARG A 128 3.08 -7.62 -0.05
CA ARG A 128 2.53 -7.02 1.18
C ARG A 128 1.79 -5.74 0.83
N ILE A 129 0.60 -5.52 1.35
CA ILE A 129 -0.18 -4.30 1.05
C ILE A 129 -0.68 -3.66 2.34
N MET A 130 -0.36 -2.37 2.51
CA MET A 130 -0.90 -1.53 3.57
C MET A 130 -1.70 -0.38 2.96
N VAL A 131 -2.97 -0.26 3.33
CA VAL A 131 -3.85 0.86 2.97
C VAL A 131 -4.08 1.71 4.20
N ILE A 132 -3.83 3.00 4.09
CA ILE A 132 -4.05 3.97 5.16
C ILE A 132 -5.19 4.89 4.71
N THR A 133 -6.23 5.03 5.53
CA THR A 133 -7.41 5.83 5.18
C THR A 133 -7.99 6.55 6.37
N ASN A 134 -8.65 7.68 6.11
CA ASN A 134 -9.42 8.42 7.12
C ASN A 134 -10.88 7.97 7.25
N LYS A 135 -11.32 7.04 6.39
CA LYS A 135 -12.71 6.56 6.35
C LYS A 135 -12.71 5.04 6.38
N MET A 136 -13.65 4.48 7.13
CA MET A 136 -13.89 3.04 7.13
C MET A 136 -14.31 2.60 5.71
N PRO A 137 -13.69 1.56 5.14
CA PRO A 137 -14.14 1.01 3.87
C PRO A 137 -15.53 0.36 4.00
N ASP A 138 -16.32 0.41 2.93
CA ASP A 138 -17.52 -0.41 2.81
C ASP A 138 -17.12 -1.77 2.20
N PHE A 139 -17.10 -2.82 3.02
CA PHE A 139 -16.68 -4.17 2.63
C PHE A 139 -17.81 -5.03 2.05
N LYS A 140 -18.96 -4.45 1.68
CA LYS A 140 -20.08 -5.23 1.15
C LYS A 140 -19.71 -6.07 -0.08
N ASP A 141 -18.87 -5.52 -0.96
CA ASP A 141 -18.48 -6.15 -2.23
C ASP A 141 -17.02 -6.67 -2.22
N LEU A 142 -16.38 -6.75 -1.04
CA LEU A 142 -14.97 -7.13 -0.89
C LEU A 142 -14.82 -8.49 -0.20
N SER A 143 -13.70 -9.16 -0.47
CA SER A 143 -13.40 -10.47 0.12
C SER A 143 -13.03 -10.29 1.60
N LYS A 144 -13.99 -10.48 2.51
CA LYS A 144 -13.86 -10.17 3.95
C LYS A 144 -12.65 -10.84 4.63
N ASP A 145 -12.24 -12.00 4.17
CA ASP A 145 -11.09 -12.75 4.68
C ASP A 145 -9.73 -12.09 4.36
N ARG A 146 -9.69 -11.20 3.36
CA ARG A 146 -8.45 -10.51 2.95
C ARG A 146 -8.10 -9.34 3.87
N TRP A 147 -9.06 -8.75 4.57
CA TRP A 147 -8.87 -7.44 5.18
C TRP A 147 -8.61 -7.51 6.69
N GLN A 148 -7.38 -7.19 7.09
CA GLN A 148 -7.04 -6.96 8.50
C GLN A 148 -7.22 -5.48 8.83
N ILE A 149 -8.21 -5.17 9.67
CA ILE A 149 -8.48 -3.79 10.06
C ILE A 149 -7.73 -3.43 11.34
N MET A 150 -7.08 -2.26 11.33
CA MET A 150 -6.47 -1.65 12.50
C MET A 150 -6.98 -0.22 12.63
N LYS A 151 -7.57 0.12 13.78
CA LYS A 151 -8.06 1.47 14.06
C LYS A 151 -7.06 2.17 14.96
N ILE A 152 -6.74 3.43 14.66
CA ILE A 152 -5.77 4.23 15.42
C ILE A 152 -6.28 5.59 15.81
#